data_AF-A0A443SWL7-F1
#
_entry.id   AF-A0A443SWL7-F1
#
_cell.length_a   1.000
_cell.length_b   1.000
_cell.length_c   1.000
_cell.angle_alpha   90.00
_cell.angle_beta   90.00
_cell.angle_gamma   90.00
#
_symmetry.space_group_name_H-M   'P 1'
#
loop_
_entity.id
_entity.type
_entity.pdbx_description
1 polymer ?
#
loop_
_entity_poly.entity_id
_entity_poly.type
_entity_poly.pdbx_seq_one_letter_code
_entity_poly.pdbx_strand_id
1 'polypeptide(L)'
;KAIKSVVFRSLFFCLQSTETLKQWLTNIHFIEYLPLFVKSGYNLPTISRMTPEDLTAVGITNPIDRQRMKSEIDKLHQFTDSLLEFKPDSLMELLQILHLEEYFHVLCQQGYQTVDKLTELTWEDLEEIGIKKLGIV
;
A
#
# COMPACT_ATOMS: atom_id res chain seq x y z
N LYS A 1 7.20 15.34 -8.31
CA LYS A 1 6.18 14.50 -9.01
C LYS A 1 6.57 13.02 -9.08
N ALA A 2 7.80 12.65 -8.75
CA ALA A 2 8.25 11.25 -8.67
C ALA A 2 7.93 10.60 -7.32
N ILE A 3 8.25 11.28 -6.21
CA ILE A 3 8.11 10.73 -4.84
C ILE A 3 6.70 10.24 -4.53
N LYS A 4 5.65 11.00 -4.86
CA LYS A 4 4.26 10.53 -4.71
C LYS A 4 3.99 9.24 -5.49
N SER A 5 4.51 9.13 -6.72
CA SER A 5 4.36 7.92 -7.52
C SER A 5 5.17 6.74 -6.97
N VAL A 6 6.34 7.00 -6.36
CA VAL A 6 7.17 5.98 -5.71
C VAL A 6 6.50 5.46 -4.46
N VAL A 7 6.14 6.35 -3.53
CA VAL A 7 5.45 6.01 -2.28
C VAL A 7 4.18 5.22 -2.61
N PHE A 8 3.39 5.71 -3.56
CA PHE A 8 2.19 5.02 -4.00
C PHE A 8 2.49 3.62 -4.57
N ARG A 9 3.49 3.49 -5.46
CA ARG A 9 3.88 2.18 -6.02
C ARG A 9 4.39 1.22 -4.97
N SER A 10 5.24 1.68 -4.04
CA SER A 10 5.80 0.85 -2.97
C SER A 10 4.73 0.39 -1.99
N LEU A 11 3.83 1.28 -1.58
CA LEU A 11 2.70 0.92 -0.72
C LEU A 11 1.74 -0.03 -1.44
N PHE A 12 1.42 0.26 -2.71
CA PHE A 12 0.56 -0.60 -3.51
C PHE A 12 1.16 -1.99 -3.70
N PHE A 13 2.47 -2.09 -3.96
CA PHE A 13 3.19 -3.36 -4.05
C PHE A 13 3.14 -4.13 -2.73
N CYS A 14 3.33 -3.46 -1.59
CA CYS A 14 3.19 -4.07 -0.27
C CYS A 14 1.78 -4.63 -0.03
N LEU A 15 0.73 -3.94 -0.51
CA LEU A 15 -0.64 -4.44 -0.44
C LEU A 15 -0.89 -5.64 -1.36
N GLN A 16 -0.11 -5.81 -2.42
CA GLN A 16 -0.20 -6.96 -3.31
C GLN A 16 0.42 -8.24 -2.73
N SER A 17 1.23 -8.13 -1.68
CA SER A 17 1.89 -9.26 -1.04
C SER A 17 0.90 -10.19 -0.34
N THR A 18 1.08 -11.50 -0.57
CA THR A 18 0.31 -12.57 0.11
C THR A 18 0.39 -12.49 1.62
N GLU A 19 1.52 -12.02 2.17
CA GLU A 19 1.67 -11.82 3.61
C GLU A 19 0.71 -10.76 4.17
N THR A 20 0.55 -9.64 3.46
CA THR A 20 -0.38 -8.58 3.85
C THR A 20 -1.82 -9.07 3.81
N LEU A 21 -2.19 -9.82 2.77
CA LEU A 21 -3.49 -10.49 2.68
C LEU A 21 -3.73 -11.44 3.86
N LYS A 22 -2.73 -12.26 4.19
CA LYS A 22 -2.78 -13.18 5.33
C LYS A 22 -2.99 -12.45 6.65
N GLN A 23 -2.26 -11.35 6.89
CA GLN A 23 -2.40 -10.53 8.09
C GLN A 23 -3.80 -9.92 8.20
N TRP A 24 -4.31 -9.32 7.11
CA TRP A 24 -5.65 -8.77 7.09
C TRP A 24 -6.73 -9.82 7.40
N LEU A 25 -6.71 -10.97 6.71
CA LEU A 25 -7.63 -12.07 6.97
C LEU A 25 -7.54 -12.59 8.41
N THR A 26 -6.34 -12.60 9.00
CA THR A 26 -6.14 -12.98 10.40
C THR A 26 -6.82 -11.98 11.34
N ASN A 27 -6.67 -10.68 11.10
CA ASN A 27 -7.26 -9.62 11.93
C ASN A 27 -8.79 -9.62 11.90
N ILE A 28 -9.38 -9.97 10.77
CA ILE A 28 -10.84 -10.07 10.62
C ILE A 28 -11.38 -11.47 10.98
N HIS A 29 -10.53 -12.39 11.44
CA HIS A 29 -10.85 -13.78 11.77
C HIS A 29 -11.39 -14.62 10.60
N PHE A 30 -10.96 -14.31 9.37
CA PHE A 30 -11.33 -15.00 8.13
C PHE A 30 -10.15 -15.71 7.45
N ILE A 31 -9.12 -16.08 8.21
CA ILE A 31 -7.91 -16.73 7.72
C ILE A 31 -8.17 -18.03 6.95
N GLU A 32 -9.27 -18.71 7.25
CA GLU A 32 -9.72 -19.93 6.55
C GLU A 32 -10.02 -19.70 5.06
N TYR A 33 -10.35 -18.47 4.66
CA TYR A 33 -10.60 -18.10 3.26
C TYR A 33 -9.34 -17.72 2.49
N LEU A 34 -8.19 -17.60 3.15
CA LEU A 34 -6.89 -17.34 2.50
C LEU A 34 -6.59 -18.27 1.32
N PRO A 35 -6.70 -19.62 1.44
CA PRO A 35 -6.44 -20.50 0.30
C PRO A 35 -7.36 -20.26 -0.90
N LEU A 36 -8.59 -19.76 -0.69
CA LEU A 36 -9.50 -19.42 -1.79
C LEU A 36 -8.98 -18.22 -2.58
N PHE A 37 -8.59 -17.15 -1.87
CA PHE A 37 -8.02 -15.96 -2.48
C PHE A 37 -6.68 -16.22 -3.17
N VAL A 38 -5.77 -16.93 -2.50
CA VAL A 38 -4.46 -17.28 -3.06
C VAL A 38 -4.59 -18.15 -4.31
N LYS A 39 -5.50 -19.14 -4.30
CA LYS A 39 -5.75 -20.00 -5.47
C LYS A 39 -6.28 -19.21 -6.66
N SER A 40 -7.09 -18.19 -6.42
CA SER A 40 -7.61 -17.30 -7.46
C SER A 40 -6.64 -16.17 -7.84
N GLY A 41 -5.49 -16.03 -7.17
CA GLY A 41 -4.55 -14.93 -7.40
C GLY A 41 -5.07 -13.57 -6.92
N TYR A 42 -6.03 -13.55 -6.00
CA TYR A 42 -6.57 -12.32 -5.43
C TYR A 42 -5.61 -11.75 -4.38
N ASN A 43 -5.38 -10.44 -4.44
CA ASN A 43 -4.63 -9.64 -3.49
C ASN A 43 -5.54 -8.58 -2.84
N LEU A 44 -5.07 -7.91 -1.79
CA LEU A 44 -5.90 -6.93 -1.06
C LEU A 44 -6.44 -5.79 -1.94
N PRO A 45 -5.67 -5.19 -2.87
CA PRO A 45 -6.20 -4.18 -3.77
C PRO A 45 -7.31 -4.67 -4.69
N THR A 46 -7.28 -5.94 -5.09
CA THR A 46 -8.37 -6.54 -5.88
C THR A 46 -9.57 -6.82 -4.98
N ILE A 47 -9.35 -7.34 -3.77
CA ILE A 47 -10.39 -7.62 -2.78
C ILE A 47 -11.12 -6.35 -2.34
N SER A 48 -10.41 -5.22 -2.20
CA SER A 48 -11.01 -3.93 -1.86
C SER A 48 -11.99 -3.39 -2.92
N ARG A 49 -12.02 -3.99 -4.11
CA ARG A 49 -12.95 -3.67 -5.21
C ARG A 49 -13.97 -4.77 -5.47
N MET A 50 -13.95 -5.86 -4.71
CA MET A 50 -14.86 -6.98 -4.90
C MET A 50 -16.28 -6.65 -4.47
N THR A 51 -17.24 -7.15 -5.24
CA THR A 51 -18.65 -7.11 -4.93
C THR A 51 -19.07 -8.34 -4.13
N PRO A 52 -20.26 -8.33 -3.47
CA PRO A 52 -20.81 -9.52 -2.83
C PRO A 52 -20.96 -10.72 -3.77
N GLU A 53 -21.20 -10.46 -5.05
CA GLU A 53 -21.25 -11.46 -6.12
C GLU A 53 -19.88 -12.11 -6.34
N ASP A 54 -18.80 -11.32 -6.36
CA ASP A 54 -17.43 -11.82 -6.48
C ASP A 54 -17.04 -12.69 -5.28
N LEU A 55 -17.44 -12.31 -4.07
CA LEU A 55 -17.23 -13.13 -2.86
C LEU A 55 -17.92 -14.48 -2.97
N THR A 56 -19.12 -14.49 -3.54
CA THR A 56 -19.87 -15.72 -3.80
C THR A 56 -19.17 -16.59 -4.83
N ALA A 57 -18.61 -15.98 -5.89
CA ALA A 57 -17.85 -16.67 -6.93
C ALA A 57 -16.53 -17.29 -6.40
N VAL A 58 -15.91 -16.68 -5.39
CA VAL A 58 -14.73 -17.22 -4.69
C VAL A 58 -15.06 -18.42 -3.79
N GLY A 59 -16.33 -18.59 -3.42
CA GLY A 59 -16.80 -19.68 -2.56
C GLY A 59 -17.28 -19.23 -1.18
N ILE A 60 -17.30 -17.93 -0.90
CA ILE A 60 -17.85 -17.37 0.34
C ILE A 60 -19.36 -17.22 0.17
N THR A 61 -20.09 -18.31 0.42
CA THR A 61 -21.54 -18.39 0.22
C THR A 61 -22.35 -18.10 1.48
N ASN A 62 -21.72 -18.14 2.66
CA ASN A 62 -22.36 -17.84 3.93
C ASN A 62 -22.80 -16.35 3.98
N PRO A 63 -24.10 -16.05 4.16
CA PRO A 63 -24.59 -14.68 4.17
C PRO A 63 -24.01 -13.84 5.33
N ILE A 64 -23.76 -14.43 6.49
CA ILE A 64 -23.19 -13.72 7.65
C ILE A 64 -21.75 -13.30 7.34
N ASP A 65 -20.98 -14.23 6.78
CA ASP A 65 -19.57 -13.99 6.42
C ASP A 65 -19.46 -12.96 5.30
N ARG A 66 -20.33 -13.05 4.27
CA ARG A 66 -20.38 -12.04 3.20
C ARG A 66 -20.68 -10.65 3.74
N GLN A 67 -21.62 -10.50 4.67
CA GLN A 67 -21.93 -9.20 5.26
C GLN A 67 -20.75 -8.63 6.04
N ARG A 68 -20.06 -9.46 6.85
CA ARG A 68 -18.85 -9.04 7.56
C ARG A 68 -17.72 -8.69 6.60
N MET A 69 -17.44 -9.56 5.63
CA MET A 69 -16.39 -9.37 4.65
C MET A 69 -16.63 -8.09 3.83
N LYS A 70 -17.89 -7.81 3.45
CA LYS A 70 -18.25 -6.56 2.78
C LYS A 70 -17.87 -5.34 3.63
N SER A 71 -18.21 -5.31 4.92
CA SER A 71 -17.84 -4.20 5.81
C SER A 71 -16.32 -4.01 5.90
N GLU A 72 -15.55 -5.11 5.91
CA GLU A 72 -14.08 -5.03 5.92
C GLU A 72 -13.51 -4.59 4.56
N ILE A 73 -14.15 -4.98 3.45
CA ILE A 73 -13.82 -4.51 2.08
C ILE A 73 -14.09 -3.01 1.94
N ASP A 74 -15.22 -2.51 2.44
CA ASP A 74 -15.55 -1.08 2.47
C ASP A 74 -14.46 -0.30 3.25
N LYS A 75 -13.98 -0.83 4.38
CA LYS A 75 -12.86 -0.23 5.13
C LYS A 75 -11.54 -0.29 4.35
N LEU A 76 -11.23 -1.39 3.70
CA LEU A 76 -10.04 -1.52 2.85
C LEU A 76 -10.09 -0.54 1.68
N HIS A 77 -11.26 -0.36 1.07
CA HIS A 77 -11.50 0.59 0.00
C HIS A 77 -11.20 2.00 0.49
N GLN A 78 -11.79 2.39 1.62
CA GLN A 78 -11.54 3.68 2.25
C GLN A 78 -10.07 3.88 2.64
N PHE A 79 -9.40 2.83 3.13
CA PHE A 79 -7.96 2.88 3.39
C PHE A 79 -7.16 3.08 2.10
N THR A 80 -7.50 2.37 1.03
CA THR A 80 -6.83 2.50 -0.28
C THR A 80 -7.03 3.90 -0.87
N ASP A 81 -8.21 4.50 -0.70
CA ASP A 81 -8.47 5.88 -1.10
C ASP A 81 -7.70 6.87 -0.22
N SER A 82 -7.65 6.66 1.10
CA SER A 82 -6.81 7.47 1.98
C SER A 82 -5.32 7.34 1.65
N LEU A 83 -4.89 6.20 1.10
CA LEU A 83 -3.53 6.01 0.60
C LEU A 83 -3.26 6.80 -0.68
N LEU A 84 -4.26 6.96 -1.56
CA LEU A 84 -4.17 7.84 -2.74
C LEU A 84 -4.01 9.30 -2.32
N GLU A 85 -4.63 9.69 -1.21
CA GLU A 85 -4.54 11.03 -0.63
C GLU A 85 -3.44 11.17 0.44
N PHE A 86 -2.71 10.09 0.73
CA PHE A 86 -1.76 10.05 1.84
C PHE A 86 -0.68 11.11 1.66
N LYS A 87 -0.66 12.06 2.59
CA LYS A 87 0.36 13.10 2.71
C LYS A 87 1.11 12.84 4.01
N PRO A 88 2.37 12.39 3.97
CA PRO A 88 3.15 12.22 5.19
C PRO A 88 3.28 13.55 5.92
N ASP A 89 3.22 13.50 7.24
CA ASP A 89 3.29 14.67 8.12
C ASP A 89 4.72 15.21 8.20
N SER A 90 5.72 14.34 8.03
CA SER A 90 7.12 14.71 8.09
C SER A 90 7.98 14.04 7.02
N LEU A 91 9.10 14.69 6.72
CA LEU A 91 10.15 14.14 5.85
C LEU A 91 10.64 12.79 6.36
N MET A 92 10.82 12.66 7.67
CA MET A 92 11.29 11.43 8.31
C MET A 92 10.32 10.26 8.08
N GLU A 93 9.02 10.50 8.28
CA GLU A 93 7.98 9.48 8.07
C GLU A 93 7.95 8.99 6.61
N LEU A 94 8.02 9.93 5.65
CA LEU A 94 8.08 9.59 4.23
C LEU A 94 9.29 8.70 3.92
N LEU A 95 10.47 9.05 4.45
CA LEU A 95 11.68 8.27 4.23
C LEU A 95 11.63 6.92 4.93
N GLN A 96 11.04 6.81 6.11
CA GLN A 96 10.83 5.52 6.78
C GLN A 96 9.94 4.59 5.95
N ILE A 97 8.85 5.10 5.37
CA ILE A 97 7.97 4.34 4.48
C ILE A 97 8.72 3.84 3.24
N LEU A 98 9.63 4.65 2.70
CA LEU A 98 10.46 4.29 1.56
C LEU A 98 11.68 3.44 1.93
N HIS A 99 11.94 3.20 3.22
CA HIS A 99 13.20 2.65 3.72
C HIS A 99 14.44 3.42 3.23
N LEU A 100 14.31 4.75 3.19
CA LEU A 100 15.33 5.72 2.77
C LEU A 100 15.74 6.67 3.91
N GLU A 101 15.49 6.31 5.17
CA GLU A 101 15.81 7.15 6.34
C GLU A 101 17.29 7.51 6.44
N GLU A 102 18.19 6.66 5.92
CA GLU A 102 19.63 6.92 5.81
C GLU A 102 19.95 8.16 4.93
N TYR A 103 19.08 8.46 3.96
CA TYR A 103 19.25 9.60 3.05
C TYR A 103 18.71 10.92 3.64
N PHE A 104 18.09 10.90 4.83
CA PHE A 104 17.54 12.09 5.48
C PHE A 104 18.58 13.21 5.60
N HIS A 105 19.80 12.88 6.03
CA HIS A 105 20.87 13.86 6.18
C HIS A 105 21.31 14.47 4.84
N VAL A 106 21.41 13.66 3.79
CA VAL A 106 21.81 14.11 2.44
C VAL A 106 20.74 15.03 1.85
N LEU A 107 19.47 14.65 1.99
CA LEU A 107 18.33 15.46 1.54
C LEU A 107 18.25 16.80 2.27
N CYS A 108 18.46 16.81 3.59
CA CYS A 108 18.51 18.04 4.38
C CYS A 108 19.65 18.98 3.95
N GLN A 109 20.85 18.44 3.65
CA GLN A 109 21.99 19.22 3.16
C GLN A 109 21.72 19.85 1.78
N GLN A 110 20.98 19.15 0.92
CA GLN A 110 20.55 19.65 -0.39
C GLN A 110 19.37 20.64 -0.30
N GLY A 111 18.86 20.92 0.90
CA GLY A 111 17.76 21.87 1.11
C GLY A 111 16.35 21.27 1.06
N TYR A 112 16.23 19.94 0.95
CA TYR A 112 14.97 19.18 1.00
C TYR A 112 14.62 18.82 2.45
N GLN A 113 14.28 19.82 3.25
CA GLN A 113 13.98 19.65 4.67
C GLN A 113 12.47 19.44 4.96
N THR A 114 11.62 19.58 3.94
CA THR A 114 10.16 19.46 4.06
C THR A 114 9.58 18.50 3.03
N VAL A 115 8.45 17.88 3.36
CA VAL A 115 7.70 16.98 2.45
C VAL A 115 7.35 17.68 1.14
N ASP A 116 6.98 18.96 1.21
CA ASP A 116 6.57 19.75 0.04
C ASP A 116 7.70 19.82 -1.01
N LYS A 117 8.90 20.21 -0.58
CA LYS A 117 10.09 20.24 -1.44
C LYS A 117 10.49 18.85 -1.95
N LEU A 118 10.35 17.83 -1.13
CA LEU A 118 10.57 16.44 -1.56
C LEU A 118 9.56 16.02 -2.65
N THR A 119 8.30 16.41 -2.51
CA THR A 119 7.27 16.07 -3.49
C THR A 119 7.48 16.75 -4.84
N GLU A 120 8.24 17.84 -4.89
CA GLU A 120 8.67 18.50 -6.12
C GLU A 120 9.75 17.70 -6.86
N LEU A 121 10.55 16.89 -6.14
CA LEU A 121 11.62 16.10 -6.74
C LEU A 121 11.17 15.26 -7.94
N THR A 122 12.06 15.27 -8.93
CA THR A 122 12.03 14.41 -10.10
C THR A 122 12.85 13.16 -9.85
N TRP A 123 12.78 12.19 -10.77
CA TRP A 123 13.63 11.01 -10.71
C TRP A 123 15.11 11.36 -10.92
N GLU A 124 15.40 12.36 -11.74
CA GLU A 124 16.76 12.81 -12.06
C GLU A 124 17.45 13.35 -10.79
N ASP A 125 16.73 14.15 -9.99
CA ASP A 125 17.24 14.64 -8.71
C ASP A 125 17.55 13.50 -7.74
N LEU A 126 16.68 12.48 -7.68
CA LEU A 126 16.87 11.32 -6.80
C LEU A 126 18.09 10.50 -7.21
N GLU A 127 18.31 10.32 -8.51
CA GLU A 127 19.51 9.66 -9.03
C GLU A 127 20.78 10.46 -8.72
N GLU A 128 20.73 11.79 -8.82
CA GLU A 128 21.84 12.70 -8.50
C GLU A 128 22.20 12.67 -7.00
N ILE A 129 21.18 12.56 -6.13
CA ILE A 129 21.33 12.38 -4.68
C ILE A 129 21.89 10.98 -4.33
N GLY A 130 21.92 10.06 -5.30
CA GLY A 130 22.44 8.69 -5.11
C GLY A 130 21.37 7.68 -4.68
N ILE A 131 20.09 8.05 -4.73
CA ILE A 131 18.95 7.16 -4.49
C ILE A 131 18.70 6.35 -5.76
N LYS A 132 19.54 5.34 -5.98
CA LYS A 132 19.41 4.38 -7.10
C LYS A 132 18.63 3.12 -6.73
N LYS A 133 18.31 2.98 -5.44
CA LYS A 133 17.81 1.76 -4.82
C LYS A 133 16.31 1.82 -4.51
N LEU A 134 15.53 2.55 -5.29
CA LEU A 134 14.09 2.32 -5.35
C LEU A 134 13.86 1.18 -6.36
N GLY A 135 14.40 0.01 -5.99
CA GLY A 135 14.22 -1.22 -6.73
C GLY A 135 12.74 -1.56 -6.74
N ILE A 136 12.09 -1.25 -7.84
CA ILE A 136 10.99 -2.08 -8.33
C ILE A 136 11.65 -3.42 -8.66
N VAL A 137 11.66 -4.34 -7.70
CA VAL A 137 11.94 -5.76 -7.89
C VAL A 137 10.67 -6.53 -7.65
#